data_AF-A0A392MER3-F1
#
_entry.id   AF-A0A392MER3-F1
#
_cell.length_a   1.000
_cell.length_b   1.000
_cell.length_c   1.000
_cell.angle_alpha   90.00
_cell.angle_beta   90.00
_cell.angle_gamma   90.00
#
_symmetry.space_group_name_H-M   'P 1'
#
loop_
_entity.id
_entity.type
_entity.pdbx_description
1 polymer ?
#
loop_
_entity_poly.entity_id
_entity_poly.type
_entity_poly.pdbx_seq_one_letter_code
_entity_poly.pdbx_strand_id
1 'polypeptide(L)'
;PQAFRNELEEAGWKVGRSPVFNTVVAADGTVKLLLKLEDNRLIETVGIPVEDDKGSVRLTACVSSQVGCPLRCSFCATGKGGFSRNLRSHEIVEQVLAIEDVFKRRVTNVVFMGMGEPMLNLKAVLEAHRCLNKVN
;
A
#
# COMPACT_ATOMS: atom_id res chain seq x y z
N PRO A 1 -22.01 -8.54 -16.23
CA PRO A 1 -23.40 -8.17 -16.65
C PRO A 1 -23.78 -6.81 -16.07
N GLN A 2 -24.47 -5.94 -16.82
CA GLN A 2 -24.82 -4.59 -16.32
C GLN A 2 -25.71 -4.66 -15.06
N ALA A 3 -26.70 -5.57 -15.05
CA ALA A 3 -27.59 -5.77 -13.91
C ALA A 3 -26.82 -6.02 -12.59
N PHE A 4 -25.84 -6.94 -12.61
CA PHE A 4 -25.02 -7.22 -11.44
C PHE A 4 -24.18 -6.03 -10.96
N ARG A 5 -23.71 -5.16 -11.87
CA ARG A 5 -22.99 -3.93 -11.46
C ARG A 5 -23.94 -2.94 -10.76
N ASN A 6 -25.14 -2.76 -11.30
CA ASN A 6 -26.14 -1.89 -10.70
C ASN A 6 -26.54 -2.41 -9.31
N GLU A 7 -26.74 -3.71 -9.14
CA GLU A 7 -27.04 -4.32 -7.83
C GLU A 7 -25.95 -4.04 -6.79
N LEU A 8 -24.67 -4.09 -7.18
CA LEU A 8 -23.56 -3.76 -6.29
C LEU A 8 -23.55 -2.28 -5.92
N GLU A 9 -23.76 -1.39 -6.89
CA GLU A 9 -23.83 0.05 -6.66
C GLU A 9 -25.01 0.43 -5.74
N GLU A 10 -26.20 -0.15 -5.96
CA GLU A 10 -27.38 0.04 -5.13
C GLU A 10 -27.19 -0.49 -3.70
N ALA A 11 -26.47 -1.61 -3.55
CA ALA A 11 -26.08 -2.12 -2.23
C ALA A 11 -24.98 -1.29 -1.54
N GLY A 12 -24.52 -0.19 -2.16
CA GLY A 12 -23.57 0.75 -1.59
C GLY A 12 -22.11 0.32 -1.72
N TRP A 13 -21.81 -0.69 -2.54
CA TRP A 13 -20.43 -1.08 -2.80
C TRP A 13 -19.73 0.02 -3.61
N LYS A 14 -18.58 0.46 -3.11
CA LYS A 14 -17.71 1.41 -3.81
C LYS A 14 -16.44 0.71 -4.24
N VAL A 15 -16.06 0.94 -5.50
CA VAL A 15 -14.78 0.50 -6.06
C VAL A 15 -13.97 1.75 -6.36
N GLY A 16 -12.72 1.77 -5.94
CA GLY A 16 -11.86 2.92 -6.17
C GLY A 16 -10.41 2.67 -5.78
N ARG A 17 -9.60 3.71 -5.95
CA ARG A 17 -8.25 3.83 -5.42
C ARG A 17 -8.20 5.10 -4.61
N SER A 18 -7.50 5.09 -3.47
CA SER A 18 -7.10 6.32 -2.81
C SER A 18 -6.31 7.21 -3.79
N PRO A 19 -6.63 8.50 -3.92
CA PRO A 19 -5.89 9.40 -4.80
C PRO A 19 -4.45 9.57 -4.33
N VAL A 20 -3.54 9.67 -5.29
CA VAL A 20 -2.14 10.05 -5.04
C VAL A 20 -2.11 11.55 -4.75
N PHE A 21 -1.82 11.91 -3.50
CA PHE A 21 -1.72 13.29 -3.05
C PHE A 21 -0.39 13.92 -3.46
N ASN A 22 0.70 13.14 -3.42
CA ASN A 22 2.01 13.59 -3.84
C ASN A 22 2.87 12.41 -4.33
N THR A 23 3.81 12.69 -5.23
CA THR A 23 4.76 11.72 -5.76
C THR A 23 6.16 12.31 -5.68
N VAL A 24 7.12 11.54 -5.17
CA VAL A 24 8.53 11.89 -5.14
C VAL A 24 9.32 10.80 -5.84
N VAL A 25 10.14 11.18 -6.82
CA VAL A 25 11.00 10.26 -7.58
C VAL A 25 12.45 10.54 -7.21
N ALA A 26 13.17 9.52 -6.76
CA ALA A 26 14.60 9.57 -6.46
C ALA A 26 15.44 9.30 -7.72
N ALA A 27 16.73 9.63 -7.66
CA ALA A 27 17.66 9.47 -8.77
C ALA A 27 17.89 8.01 -9.19
N ASP A 28 17.70 7.06 -8.26
CA ASP A 28 17.81 5.62 -8.50
C ASP A 28 16.53 4.98 -9.06
N GLY A 29 15.51 5.79 -9.36
CA GLY A 29 14.21 5.33 -9.84
C GLY A 29 13.24 4.90 -8.74
N THR A 30 13.63 4.97 -7.45
CA THR A 30 12.70 4.77 -6.34
C THR A 30 11.60 5.83 -6.38
N VAL A 31 10.33 5.40 -6.27
CA VAL A 31 9.17 6.30 -6.26
C VAL A 31 8.46 6.16 -4.92
N LYS A 32 8.36 7.26 -4.18
CA LYS A 32 7.51 7.37 -2.98
C LYS A 32 6.19 8.05 -3.35
N LEU A 33 5.09 7.40 -2.99
CA LEU A 33 3.74 7.94 -3.14
C LEU A 33 3.16 8.28 -1.77
N LEU A 34 2.48 9.42 -1.68
CA LEU A 34 1.63 9.77 -0.56
C LEU A 34 0.18 9.57 -0.98
N LEU A 35 -0.49 8.56 -0.42
CA LEU A 35 -1.89 8.26 -0.72
C LEU A 35 -2.80 8.92 0.31
N LYS A 36 -3.89 9.53 -0.17
CA LYS A 36 -4.92 10.13 0.69
C LYS A 36 -6.10 9.20 0.83
N LEU A 37 -6.25 8.64 2.04
CA LEU A 37 -7.32 7.71 2.40
C LEU A 37 -8.67 8.43 2.51
N GLU A 38 -9.76 7.66 2.54
CA GLU A 38 -11.14 8.18 2.62
C GLU A 38 -11.36 9.11 3.82
N ASP A 39 -10.66 8.87 4.93
CA ASP A 39 -10.73 9.66 6.14
C ASP A 39 -9.74 10.84 6.17
N ASN A 40 -9.27 11.26 4.99
CA ASN A 40 -8.32 12.35 4.75
C ASN A 40 -6.93 12.15 5.35
N ARG A 41 -6.63 10.98 5.92
CA ARG A 41 -5.29 10.65 6.41
C ARG A 41 -4.37 10.30 5.25
N LEU A 42 -3.08 10.51 5.47
CA LEU A 42 -2.04 10.24 4.49
C LEU A 42 -1.22 9.04 4.92
N ILE A 43 -0.90 8.15 3.98
CA ILE A 43 0.06 7.07 4.15
C ILE A 43 1.08 7.06 3.03
N GLU A 44 2.27 6.55 3.33
CA GLU A 44 3.33 6.38 2.35
C GLU A 44 3.35 4.93 1.82
N THR A 45 3.60 4.79 0.51
CA THR A 45 4.02 3.53 -0.12
C THR A 45 5.19 3.83 -1.06
N VAL A 46 6.13 2.90 -1.17
CA VAL A 46 7.35 3.10 -1.96
C VAL A 46 7.54 1.96 -2.94
N GLY A 47 7.69 2.29 -4.22
CA GLY A 47 8.11 1.36 -5.26
C GLY A 47 9.61 1.47 -5.48
N ILE A 48 10.31 0.34 -5.36
CA ILE A 48 11.77 0.24 -5.43
C ILE A 48 12.12 -0.72 -6.57
N PRO A 49 12.47 -0.20 -7.77
CA PRO A 49 12.97 -1.03 -8.85
C PRO A 49 14.43 -1.40 -8.61
N VAL A 50 14.76 -2.69 -8.70
CA VAL A 50 16.14 -3.17 -8.63
C VAL A 50 16.38 -4.09 -9.82
N GLU A 51 17.36 -3.76 -10.65
CA GLU A 51 17.85 -4.63 -11.71
C GLU A 51 18.90 -5.59 -11.12
N ASP A 52 18.77 -6.88 -11.38
CA ASP A 52 19.78 -7.86 -11.02
C ASP A 52 20.85 -8.02 -12.10
N ASP A 53 21.94 -8.72 -11.78
CA ASP A 53 23.08 -8.94 -12.69
C ASP A 53 22.71 -9.68 -13.99
N LYS A 54 21.49 -10.23 -14.07
CA LYS A 54 20.96 -10.95 -15.24
C LYS A 54 20.00 -10.08 -16.07
N GLY A 55 19.87 -8.79 -15.74
CA GLY A 55 18.99 -7.84 -16.41
C GLY A 55 17.50 -8.02 -16.08
N SER A 56 17.17 -8.81 -15.06
CA SER A 56 15.79 -8.95 -14.58
C SER A 56 15.48 -7.89 -13.54
N VAL A 57 14.34 -7.22 -13.66
CA VAL A 57 13.95 -6.16 -12.71
C VAL A 57 13.00 -6.71 -11.66
N ARG A 58 13.43 -6.68 -10.40
CA ARG A 58 12.57 -6.88 -9.23
C ARG A 58 11.95 -5.54 -8.83
N LEU A 59 10.62 -5.45 -8.88
CA LEU A 59 9.88 -4.29 -8.37
C LEU A 59 9.36 -4.61 -6.98
N THR A 60 9.93 -3.98 -5.95
CA THR A 60 9.49 -4.14 -4.56
C THR A 60 8.53 -3.03 -4.17
N ALA A 61 7.36 -3.39 -3.63
CA ALA A 61 6.46 -2.46 -2.96
C ALA A 61 6.70 -2.51 -1.44
N CYS A 62 7.10 -1.38 -0.86
CA CYS A 62 7.14 -1.17 0.58
C CYS A 62 5.81 -0.56 1.03
N VAL A 63 5.01 -1.36 1.74
CA VAL A 63 3.64 -1.00 2.13
C VAL A 63 3.55 -0.70 3.63
N SER A 64 2.69 0.27 3.94
CA SER A 64 2.24 0.63 5.28
C SER A 64 1.17 -0.33 5.79
N SER A 65 1.13 -0.56 7.10
CA SER A 65 0.14 -1.39 7.80
C SER A 65 -0.78 -0.56 8.72
N GLN A 66 -0.39 0.66 9.08
CA GLN A 66 -1.14 1.55 9.97
C GLN A 66 -0.98 3.01 9.52
N VAL A 67 -1.89 3.88 9.97
CA VAL A 67 -1.65 5.33 9.96
C VAL A 67 -0.95 5.72 11.26
N GLY A 68 0.34 6.03 11.15
CA GLY A 68 1.21 6.22 12.31
C GLY A 68 1.67 4.88 12.89
N CYS A 69 2.32 4.90 14.06
CA CYS A 69 2.81 3.68 14.72
C CYS A 69 2.81 3.83 16.25
N PRO A 70 2.23 2.88 17.00
CA PRO A 70 2.10 3.01 18.45
C PRO A 70 3.38 2.68 19.22
N LEU A 71 4.39 2.06 18.57
CA LEU A 71 5.62 1.60 19.23
C LEU A 71 6.56 2.73 19.65
N ARG A 72 6.43 3.93 19.04
CA ARG A 72 7.24 5.13 19.39
C ARG A 72 8.76 4.90 19.40
N CYS A 73 9.27 4.09 18.48
CA CYS A 73 10.72 3.90 18.33
C CYS A 73 11.41 5.25 18.10
N SER A 74 12.43 5.57 18.89
CA SER A 74 13.07 6.90 18.95
C SER A 74 13.69 7.38 17.64
N PHE A 75 14.15 6.43 16.82
CA PHE A 75 14.75 6.66 15.51
C PHE A 75 13.72 6.72 14.36
N CYS A 76 12.48 6.30 14.58
CA CYS A 76 11.46 6.17 13.53
C CYS A 76 10.63 7.45 13.41
N ALA A 77 10.61 8.07 12.23
CA ALA A 77 9.79 9.25 11.96
C ALA A 77 8.29 8.98 12.23
N THR A 78 7.78 7.83 11.77
CA THR A 78 6.40 7.39 12.02
C THR A 78 6.10 7.23 13.51
N GLY A 79 7.05 6.70 14.29
CA GLY A 79 6.93 6.56 15.74
C GLY A 79 6.80 7.89 16.47
N LYS A 80 7.44 8.96 15.96
CA LYS A 80 7.31 10.34 16.49
C LYS A 80 5.96 10.97 16.14
N GLY A 81 5.37 10.62 15.00
CA GLY A 81 4.08 11.13 14.53
C GLY A 81 2.85 10.59 15.29
N GLY A 82 3.04 9.66 16.22
CA GLY A 82 1.97 9.02 16.98
C GLY A 82 1.26 7.92 16.20
N PHE A 83 0.17 7.41 16.79
CA PHE A 83 -0.68 6.38 16.20
C PHE A 83 -2.09 6.91 16.04
N SER A 84 -2.71 6.66 14.89
CA SER A 84 -4.11 7.01 14.67
C SER A 84 -5.01 5.78 14.54
N ARG A 85 -4.73 4.88 13.58
CA ARG A 85 -5.55 3.68 13.37
C ARG A 85 -4.82 2.63 12.55
N ASN A 86 -5.35 1.42 12.60
CA ASN A 86 -5.01 0.35 11.68
C ASN A 86 -5.56 0.62 10.27
N LEU A 87 -4.83 0.18 9.25
CA LEU A 87 -5.33 0.13 7.88
C LEU A 87 -6.27 -1.07 7.70
N ARG A 88 -7.27 -0.91 6.84
CA ARG A 88 -8.11 -2.00 6.34
C ARG A 88 -7.33 -2.78 5.28
N SER A 89 -7.70 -4.04 5.05
CA SER A 89 -7.00 -4.91 4.09
C SER A 89 -6.97 -4.33 2.67
N HIS A 90 -8.05 -3.67 2.22
CA HIS A 90 -8.07 -2.99 0.91
C HIS A 90 -7.13 -1.76 0.86
N GLU A 91 -6.95 -1.03 1.96
CA GLU A 91 -6.00 0.10 2.04
C GLU A 91 -4.54 -0.38 1.99
N ILE A 92 -4.27 -1.64 2.33
CA ILE A 92 -2.96 -2.27 2.16
C ILE A 92 -2.78 -2.73 0.71
N VAL A 93 -3.79 -3.42 0.15
CA VAL A 93 -3.73 -3.92 -1.23
C VAL A 93 -3.63 -2.78 -2.24
N GLU A 94 -4.34 -1.67 -2.04
CA GLU A 94 -4.31 -0.54 -2.98
C GLU A 94 -2.92 0.10 -3.09
N GLN A 95 -2.07 0.01 -2.05
CA GLN A 95 -0.70 0.51 -2.11
C GLN A 95 0.12 -0.24 -3.15
N VAL A 96 -0.05 -1.57 -3.26
CA VAL A 96 0.60 -2.37 -4.29
C VAL A 96 0.09 -1.98 -5.67
N LEU A 97 -1.24 -1.84 -5.82
CA LEU A 97 -1.87 -1.46 -7.09
C LEU A 97 -1.44 -0.06 -7.55
N ALA A 98 -1.31 0.90 -6.63
CA ALA A 98 -0.81 2.24 -6.93
C ALA A 98 0.64 2.21 -7.43
N ILE A 99 1.49 1.35 -6.88
CA ILE A 99 2.86 1.14 -7.38
C ILE A 99 2.83 0.52 -8.78
N GLU A 100 2.02 -0.53 -9.01
CA GLU A 100 1.89 -1.13 -10.34
C GLU A 100 1.39 -0.13 -11.39
N ASP A 101 0.46 0.74 -11.03
CA ASP A 101 -0.09 1.79 -11.88
C ASP A 101 0.97 2.83 -12.26
N VAL A 102 1.89 3.18 -11.36
CA VAL A 102 2.97 4.14 -11.63
C VAL A 102 4.07 3.52 -12.47
N PHE A 103 4.51 2.31 -12.15
CA PHE A 103 5.61 1.65 -12.85
C PHE A 103 5.17 0.94 -14.14
N LYS A 104 3.86 0.84 -14.40
CA LYS A 104 3.26 0.08 -15.51
C LYS A 104 3.82 -1.34 -15.59
N ARG A 105 4.07 -1.94 -14.42
CA ARG A 105 4.71 -3.25 -14.25
C ARG A 105 4.17 -3.89 -12.99
N ARG A 106 4.01 -5.21 -13.04
CA ARG A 106 3.61 -6.02 -11.90
C ARG A 106 4.65 -5.93 -10.77
N VAL A 107 4.20 -5.74 -9.54
CA VAL A 107 5.04 -5.83 -8.35
C VAL A 107 5.40 -7.30 -8.13
N THR A 108 6.69 -7.57 -7.96
CA THR A 108 7.21 -8.94 -7.81
C THR A 108 7.61 -9.26 -6.37
N ASN A 109 7.67 -8.24 -5.49
CA ASN A 109 8.03 -8.40 -4.09
C ASN A 109 7.27 -7.38 -3.23
N VAL A 110 6.75 -7.80 -2.07
CA VAL A 110 6.02 -6.91 -1.15
C VAL A 110 6.63 -7.02 0.24
N VAL A 111 6.95 -5.88 0.85
CA VAL A 111 7.50 -5.81 2.22
C VAL A 111 6.64 -4.89 3.08
N PHE A 112 6.34 -5.32 4.30
CA PHE A 112 5.60 -4.53 5.29
C PHE A 112 6.56 -3.71 6.14
N MET A 113 7.22 -2.74 5.51
CA MET A 113 8.25 -1.89 6.12
C MET A 113 7.94 -0.40 5.99
N GLY A 114 6.69 -0.05 5.62
CA GLY A 114 6.21 1.32 5.58
C GLY A 114 5.83 1.84 6.97
N MET A 115 4.72 2.58 7.04
CA MET A 115 4.19 3.10 8.30
C MET A 115 3.46 1.99 9.08
N GLY A 116 3.80 1.85 10.37
CA GLY A 116 3.09 0.98 11.32
C GLY A 116 3.86 -0.27 11.74
N GLU A 117 3.34 -0.96 12.75
CA GLU A 117 3.77 -2.29 13.20
C GLU A 117 2.80 -3.35 12.64
N PRO A 118 3.20 -4.14 11.63
CA PRO A 118 2.32 -5.13 10.98
C PRO A 118 1.69 -6.13 11.95
N MET A 119 2.42 -6.55 12.99
CA MET A 119 1.91 -7.52 13.97
C MET A 119 0.78 -6.97 14.83
N LEU A 120 0.69 -5.64 14.99
CA LEU A 120 -0.41 -4.96 15.67
C LEU A 120 -1.63 -4.70 14.75
N ASN A 121 -1.52 -5.06 13.46
CA ASN A 121 -2.62 -5.08 12.50
C ASN A 121 -2.71 -6.43 11.76
N LEU A 122 -2.41 -7.53 12.47
CA LEU A 122 -2.20 -8.84 11.87
C LEU A 122 -3.39 -9.32 11.01
N LYS A 123 -4.63 -9.08 11.44
CA LYS A 123 -5.83 -9.50 10.69
C LYS A 123 -5.86 -8.91 9.28
N ALA A 124 -5.74 -7.58 9.17
CA ALA A 124 -5.80 -6.90 7.87
C ALA A 124 -4.57 -7.24 7.00
N VAL A 125 -3.39 -7.38 7.63
CA VAL A 125 -2.16 -7.79 6.96
C VAL A 125 -2.30 -9.18 6.33
N LEU A 126 -2.82 -10.17 7.08
CA LEU A 126 -3.02 -11.52 6.57
C LEU A 126 -4.10 -11.59 5.48
N GLU A 127 -5.18 -10.82 5.62
CA GLU A 127 -6.20 -10.69 4.57
C GLU A 127 -5.61 -10.11 3.28
N ALA A 128 -4.83 -9.03 3.37
CA ALA A 128 -4.15 -8.43 2.23
C ALA A 128 -3.14 -9.40 1.60
N HIS A 129 -2.33 -10.07 2.42
CA HIS A 129 -1.39 -11.10 1.95
C HIS A 129 -2.09 -12.21 1.17
N ARG A 130 -3.22 -12.73 1.67
CA ARG A 130 -4.01 -13.74 0.95
C ARG A 130 -4.60 -13.20 -0.34
N CYS A 131 -5.05 -11.95 -0.37
CA CYS A 131 -5.57 -11.31 -1.58
C CYS A 131 -4.49 -11.21 -2.68
N LEU A 132 -3.27 -10.83 -2.30
CA LEU A 132 -2.15 -10.67 -3.24
C LEU A 132 -1.58 -12.00 -3.75
N ASN A 133 -1.70 -13.08 -2.96
CA ASN A 133 -1.09 -14.38 -3.26
C ASN A 133 -2.08 -15.49 -3.61
N LYS A 134 -3.39 -15.20 -3.68
CA LYS A 134 -4.36 -16.21 -4.09
C LYS A 134 -4.09 -16.56 -5.55
N VAL A 135 -3.54 -17.76 -5.76
CA VAL A 135 -3.46 -18.39 -7.08
C VAL A 135 -4.89 -18.78 -7.43
N ASN A 136 -5.39 -18.26 -8.56
CA ASN A 136 -6.62 -18.76 -9.17
C ASN A 136 -6.38 -20.14 -9.75
#